data_AF-A0AAJ1IND5-F1
#
_entry.id   AF-A0AAJ1IND5-F1
#
_cell.length_a   1.000
_cell.length_b   1.000
_cell.length_c   1.000
_cell.angle_alpha   90.00
_cell.angle_beta   90.00
_cell.angle_gamma   90.00
#
_symmetry.space_group_name_H-M   'P 1'
#
loop_
_entity.id
_entity.type
_entity.pdbx_description
1 polymer ?
#
loop_
_entity_poly.entity_id
_entity_poly.type
_entity_poly.pdbx_seq_one_letter_code
_entity_poly.pdbx_strand_id
1 'polypeptide(L)'
;MNEFEADKFWERVDFLRNKKTLKALTKELGIEYETIRVQRTRHRFPKPEYMYLFSKALNTSIEYLLTGEINQVNDTYPARIKKIADKLCQISEIHLLSIENLIETIPIETKEETHSKVQIS
;
A
#
# COMPACT_ATOMS: atom_id res chain seq x y z
N MET A 1 2.06 -19.55 11.99
CA MET A 1 3.01 -18.49 11.63
C MET A 1 4.27 -18.70 12.45
N ASN A 2 5.39 -18.90 11.76
CA ASN A 2 6.69 -19.23 12.33
C ASN A 2 7.45 -17.94 12.72
N GLU A 3 8.27 -18.00 13.77
CA GLU A 3 9.20 -16.94 14.21
C GLU A 3 10.01 -16.36 13.04
N PHE A 4 10.48 -17.25 12.17
CA PHE A 4 11.24 -16.91 10.95
C PHE A 4 10.46 -16.05 9.95
N GLU A 5 9.14 -16.16 9.89
CA GLU A 5 8.32 -15.37 8.96
C GLU A 5 8.13 -13.93 9.47
N ALA A 6 8.02 -13.77 10.79
CA ALA A 6 7.90 -12.45 11.42
C ALA A 6 9.21 -11.66 11.28
N ASP A 7 10.36 -12.33 11.35
CA ASP A 7 11.65 -11.68 11.09
C ASP A 7 11.76 -11.11 9.68
N LYS A 8 11.42 -11.93 8.68
CA LYS A 8 11.40 -11.46 7.28
C LYS A 8 10.44 -10.29 7.08
N PHE A 9 9.32 -10.26 7.77
CA PHE A 9 8.42 -9.11 7.76
C PHE A 9 9.11 -7.85 8.27
N TRP A 10 9.81 -7.93 9.42
CA TRP A 10 10.51 -6.78 9.98
C TRP A 10 11.72 -6.34 9.15
N GLU A 11 12.44 -7.27 8.52
CA GLU A 11 13.50 -6.96 7.56
C GLU A 11 12.96 -6.16 6.37
N ARG A 12 11.80 -6.53 5.83
CA ARG A 12 11.16 -5.79 4.73
C ARG A 12 10.68 -4.41 5.16
N VAL A 13 10.10 -4.29 6.36
CA VAL A 13 9.75 -2.98 6.95
C VAL A 13 11.00 -2.11 7.08
N ASP A 14 12.11 -2.69 7.54
CA ASP A 14 13.38 -1.99 7.70
C ASP A 14 14.01 -1.55 6.39
N PHE A 15 13.94 -2.41 5.38
CA PHE A 15 14.37 -2.09 4.03
C PHE A 15 13.57 -0.92 3.45
N LEU A 16 12.23 -0.96 3.54
CA LEU A 16 11.35 0.04 2.95
C LEU A 16 11.36 1.38 3.69
N ARG A 17 11.54 1.40 5.01
CA ARG A 17 11.59 2.67 5.77
C ARG A 17 12.88 3.48 5.52
N ASN A 18 13.88 2.87 4.87
CA ASN A 18 15.14 3.52 4.48
C ASN A 18 15.78 4.28 5.67
N LYS A 19 15.90 5.61 5.59
CA LYS A 19 16.50 6.45 6.63
C LYS A 19 15.56 6.77 7.81
N LYS A 20 14.26 6.49 7.71
CA LYS A 20 13.28 6.81 8.76
C LYS A 20 13.44 5.81 9.91
N THR A 21 13.52 6.32 11.14
CA THR A 21 13.58 5.46 12.33
C THR A 21 12.23 4.78 12.58
N LEU A 22 12.24 3.58 13.15
CA LEU A 22 11.01 2.88 13.51
C LEU A 22 10.13 3.73 14.45
N LYS A 23 10.74 4.47 15.38
CA LYS A 23 10.04 5.38 16.29
C LYS A 23 9.35 6.54 15.57
N ALA A 24 9.99 7.12 14.55
CA ALA A 24 9.37 8.16 13.74
C ALA A 24 8.19 7.59 12.92
N LEU A 25 8.38 6.41 12.31
CA LEU A 25 7.34 5.74 11.55
C LEU A 25 6.12 5.40 12.41
N THR A 26 6.31 4.79 13.58
CA THR A 26 5.18 4.45 14.47
C THR A 26 4.46 5.70 14.98
N LYS A 27 5.20 6.80 15.23
CA LYS A 27 4.59 8.08 15.63
C LYS A 27 3.66 8.64 14.55
N GLU A 28 4.07 8.61 13.29
CA GLU A 28 3.23 9.05 12.16
C GLU A 28 1.98 8.18 11.98
N LEU A 29 2.11 6.88 12.24
CA LEU A 29 1.02 5.92 12.17
C LEU A 29 0.07 5.98 13.37
N GLY A 30 0.37 6.79 14.40
CA GLY A 30 -0.39 6.79 15.65
C GLY A 30 -0.26 5.50 16.46
N ILE A 31 0.81 4.75 16.26
CA ILE A 31 1.08 3.47 16.94
C ILE A 31 2.07 3.69 18.09
N GLU A 32 1.77 3.08 19.23
CA GLU A 32 2.63 3.08 20.41
C GLU A 32 3.95 2.36 20.10
N TYR A 33 5.06 3.09 20.20
CA TYR A 33 6.38 2.60 19.78
C TYR A 33 6.83 1.38 20.58
N GLU A 34 6.56 1.33 21.89
CA GLU A 34 7.03 0.23 22.73
C GLU A 34 6.36 -1.08 22.34
N THR A 35 5.07 -1.05 22.02
CA THR A 35 4.32 -2.19 21.48
C THR A 35 5.00 -2.76 20.23
N ILE A 36 5.34 -1.91 19.26
CA ILE A 36 6.01 -2.35 18.03
C ILE A 36 7.43 -2.84 18.29
N ARG A 37 8.18 -2.15 19.16
CA ARG A 37 9.52 -2.55 19.57
C ARG A 37 9.52 -3.96 20.17
N VAL A 38 8.61 -4.22 21.11
CA VAL A 38 8.48 -5.52 21.77
C VAL A 38 8.06 -6.61 20.78
N GLN A 39 7.10 -6.33 19.90
CA GLN A 39 6.68 -7.28 18.86
C GLN A 39 7.85 -7.66 17.96
N ARG A 40 8.60 -6.67 17.49
CA ARG A 40 9.79 -6.88 16.67
C ARG A 40 10.87 -7.69 17.39
N THR A 41 11.26 -7.30 18.60
CA THR A 41 12.30 -8.00 19.37
C THR A 41 11.90 -9.43 19.74
N ARG A 42 10.60 -9.71 19.83
CA ARG A 42 10.07 -11.05 20.11
C ARG A 42 9.69 -11.83 18.85
N HIS A 43 10.09 -11.36 17.67
CA HIS A 43 9.84 -12.04 16.41
C HIS A 43 8.33 -12.33 16.20
N ARG A 44 7.50 -11.33 16.53
CA ARG A 44 6.04 -11.40 16.41
C ARG A 44 5.56 -10.47 15.32
N PHE A 45 4.57 -10.97 14.61
CA PHE A 45 3.76 -10.16 13.73
C PHE A 45 3.00 -9.08 14.51
N PRO A 46 2.90 -7.85 13.96
CA PRO A 46 1.98 -6.87 14.49
C PRO A 46 0.53 -7.30 14.20
N LYS A 47 -0.43 -6.58 14.79
CA LYS A 47 -1.85 -6.86 14.49
C LYS A 47 -2.18 -6.52 13.03
N PRO A 48 -3.18 -7.15 12.41
CA PRO A 48 -3.55 -6.88 11.02
C PRO A 48 -3.80 -5.40 10.72
N GLU A 49 -4.39 -4.66 11.66
CA GLU A 49 -4.65 -3.23 11.51
C GLU A 49 -3.33 -2.44 11.40
N TYR A 50 -2.32 -2.83 12.16
CA TYR A 50 -1.00 -2.21 12.10
C TYR A 50 -0.25 -2.62 10.84
N MET A 51 -0.37 -3.87 10.39
CA MET A 51 0.18 -4.31 9.11
C MET A 51 -0.34 -3.47 7.95
N TYR A 52 -1.64 -3.19 7.93
CA TYR A 52 -2.27 -2.30 6.95
C TYR A 52 -1.72 -0.87 7.03
N LEU A 53 -1.55 -0.32 8.24
CA LEU A 53 -0.95 1.00 8.43
C LEU A 53 0.49 1.06 7.91
N PHE A 54 1.31 0.04 8.21
CA PHE A 54 2.66 -0.08 7.67
C PHE A 54 2.66 -0.17 6.14
N SER A 55 1.77 -0.98 5.55
CA SER A 55 1.73 -1.14 4.10
C SER A 55 1.38 0.18 3.40
N LYS A 56 0.44 0.96 3.97
CA LYS A 56 0.11 2.31 3.47
C LYS A 56 1.26 3.29 3.60
N ALA A 57 1.90 3.39 4.77
CA ALA A 57 3.00 4.34 4.97
C ALA A 57 4.26 3.99 4.19
N LEU A 58 4.47 2.70 3.88
CA LEU A 58 5.61 2.22 3.10
C LEU A 58 5.29 2.07 1.61
N ASN A 59 4.10 2.51 1.17
CA ASN A 59 3.61 2.40 -0.20
C ASN A 59 3.81 1.01 -0.81
N THR A 60 3.37 -0.02 -0.10
CA THR A 60 3.51 -1.43 -0.49
C THR A 60 2.25 -2.23 -0.13
N SER A 61 2.19 -3.49 -0.53
CA SER A 61 1.10 -4.40 -0.17
C SER A 61 1.39 -5.14 1.15
N ILE A 62 0.34 -5.54 1.87
CA ILE A 62 0.48 -6.38 3.07
C ILE A 62 1.10 -7.72 2.68
N GLU A 63 0.69 -8.25 1.52
CA GLU A 63 1.19 -9.49 0.95
C GLU A 63 2.70 -9.45 0.75
N TYR A 64 3.24 -8.36 0.19
CA TYR A 64 4.69 -8.20 0.05
C TYR A 64 5.38 -8.15 1.42
N LEU A 65 4.82 -7.44 2.39
CA LEU A 65 5.39 -7.42 3.74
C LEU A 65 5.41 -8.80 4.39
N LEU A 66 4.41 -9.65 4.14
CA LEU A 66 4.31 -11.00 4.71
C LEU A 66 5.12 -12.05 3.96
N THR A 67 5.13 -12.00 2.63
CA THR A 67 5.68 -13.07 1.78
C THR A 67 6.99 -12.67 1.11
N GLY A 68 7.20 -11.38 0.85
CA GLY A 68 8.27 -10.87 -0.01
C GLY A 68 7.97 -11.00 -1.50
N GLU A 69 6.82 -11.57 -1.85
CA GLU A 69 6.38 -11.68 -3.23
C GLU A 69 5.78 -10.34 -3.64
N ILE A 70 6.39 -9.73 -4.67
CA ILE A 70 5.72 -8.67 -5.39
C ILE A 70 4.65 -9.41 -6.17
N ASN A 71 3.42 -9.41 -5.66
CA ASN A 71 2.28 -9.59 -6.53
C ASN A 71 2.46 -8.50 -7.59
N GLN A 72 2.94 -8.88 -8.76
CA GLN A 72 2.58 -8.14 -9.96
C GLN A 72 1.07 -8.13 -9.83
N VAL A 73 0.53 -6.96 -9.45
CA VAL A 73 -0.89 -6.72 -9.66
C VAL A 73 -1.04 -7.18 -11.10
N ASN A 74 -1.78 -8.27 -11.31
CA ASN A 74 -2.15 -8.68 -12.65
C ASN A 74 -3.05 -7.54 -13.07
N ASP A 75 -2.38 -6.48 -13.52
CA ASP A 75 -2.85 -5.22 -14.01
C ASP A 75 -3.56 -5.60 -15.29
N THR A 76 -4.72 -6.23 -15.11
CA THR A 76 -5.73 -6.40 -16.13
C THR A 76 -6.44 -5.06 -16.24
N TYR A 77 -5.62 -4.00 -16.33
CA TYR A 77 -6.06 -2.75 -16.85
C TYR A 77 -6.39 -2.99 -18.32
N PRO A 78 -7.46 -2.35 -18.82
CA PRO A 78 -7.67 -2.30 -20.26
C PRO A 78 -6.37 -1.88 -20.95
N ALA A 79 -6.04 -2.47 -22.10
CA ALA A 79 -4.77 -2.25 -22.81
C ALA A 79 -4.41 -0.76 -22.98
N ARG A 80 -5.42 0.11 -23.03
CA ARG A 80 -5.28 1.56 -23.06
C ARG A 80 -4.64 2.12 -21.78
N ILE A 81 -5.04 1.69 -20.60
CA ILE A 81 -4.49 2.17 -19.32
C ILE A 81 -3.06 1.68 -19.13
N LYS A 82 -2.76 0.42 -19.48
CA LYS A 82 -1.37 -0.09 -19.47
C LYS A 82 -0.45 0.76 -20.35
N LYS A 83 -0.88 1.04 -21.58
CA LYS A 83 -0.14 1.90 -22.52
C LYS A 83 0.06 3.33 -21.99
N ILE A 84 -0.86 3.84 -21.18
CA ILE A 84 -0.72 5.15 -20.54
C ILE A 84 0.30 5.06 -19.40
N ALA A 85 0.19 4.06 -18.52
CA ALA A 85 1.14 3.83 -17.43
C ALA A 85 2.59 3.69 -17.95
N ASP A 86 2.80 2.87 -18.98
CA ASP A 86 4.13 2.67 -19.61
C ASP A 86 4.73 3.99 -20.12
N LYS A 87 3.89 4.92 -20.62
CA LYS A 87 4.32 6.24 -21.07
C LYS A 87 4.58 7.19 -19.91
N LEU A 88 3.77 7.12 -18.85
CA LEU A 88 3.95 7.93 -17.65
C LEU A 88 5.26 7.58 -16.92
N CYS A 89 5.73 6.34 -17.01
CA CYS A 89 7.03 5.94 -16.48
C CYS A 89 8.24 6.56 -17.21
N GLN A 90 8.05 7.14 -18.40
CA GLN A 90 9.13 7.66 -19.26
C GLN A 90 9.21 9.19 -19.31
N ILE A 91 8.29 9.89 -18.65
CA ILE A 91 8.24 11.35 -18.65
C ILE A 91 8.95 11.94 -17.43
N SER A 92 9.40 13.19 -17.54
CA SER A 92 10.07 13.90 -16.46
C SER A 92 9.09 14.29 -15.35
N GLU A 93 9.63 14.47 -14.14
CA GLU A 93 8.88 14.80 -12.93
C GLU A 93 8.04 16.08 -13.06
N ILE A 94 8.54 17.09 -13.80
CA ILE A 94 7.83 18.34 -14.07
C ILE A 94 6.53 18.09 -14.86
N HIS A 95 6.56 17.15 -15.80
CA HIS A 95 5.37 16.79 -16.58
C HIS A 95 4.39 15.93 -15.77
N LEU A 96 4.88 15.10 -14.84
CA LEU A 96 4.02 14.35 -13.93
C LEU A 96 3.18 15.27 -13.04
N LEU A 97 3.80 16.31 -12.45
CA LEU A 97 3.09 17.31 -11.64
C LEU A 97 1.99 18.02 -12.44
N SER A 98 2.22 18.29 -13.72
CA SER A 98 1.22 18.91 -14.58
C SER A 98 0.03 17.97 -14.82
N ILE A 99 0.30 16.67 -14.96
CA ILE A 99 -0.73 15.64 -15.15
C ILE A 99 -1.54 15.45 -13.87
N GLU A 100 -0.90 15.45 -12.70
CA GLU A 100 -1.59 15.35 -11.40
C GLU A 100 -2.60 16.49 -11.22
N ASN A 101 -2.16 17.74 -11.44
CA ASN A 101 -3.04 18.91 -11.38
C ASN A 101 -4.23 18.79 -12.34
N LEU A 102 -4.02 18.27 -13.55
CA LEU A 102 -5.10 18.06 -14.52
C LEU A 102 -6.09 16.99 -14.06
N ILE A 103 -5.61 15.89 -13.48
CA ILE A 103 -6.48 14.82 -12.97
C ILE A 103 -7.36 15.34 -11.83
N GLU A 104 -6.82 16.16 -10.93
CA GLU A 104 -7.59 16.76 -9.82
C GLU A 104 -8.75 17.65 -10.27
N THR A 105 -8.70 18.18 -11.50
CA THR A 105 -9.80 18.99 -12.06
C THR A 105 -10.94 18.17 -12.67
N ILE A 106 -10.79 16.84 -12.79
CA ILE A 106 -11.79 15.98 -13.41
C ILE A 106 -12.77 15.47 -12.34
N PRO A 107 -14.08 15.81 -12.42
CA PRO A 107 -15.07 15.26 -11.50
C PRO A 107 -15.22 13.75 -11.72
N ILE A 108 -15.09 12.97 -10.65
CA ILE A 108 -15.25 11.51 -10.71
C ILE A 108 -16.74 11.18 -10.64
N GLU A 109 -17.33 10.81 -11.77
CA GLU A 109 -18.68 10.22 -11.79
C GLU A 109 -18.62 8.80 -11.21
N THR A 110 -18.96 8.64 -9.94
CA THR A 110 -19.27 7.31 -9.39
C THR A 110 -20.57 6.84 -10.02
N LYS A 111 -20.52 5.77 -10.82
CA LYS A 111 -21.75 5.08 -11.27
C LYS A 111 -22.45 4.54 -10.02
N GLU A 112 -23.47 5.24 -9.54
CA GLU A 112 -24.43 4.68 -8.61
C GLU A 112 -25.11 3.48 -9.28
N GLU A 113 -25.01 2.33 -8.64
CA GLU A 113 -25.67 1.10 -9.04
C GLU A 113 -27.18 1.34 -9.04
N THR A 114 -27.79 1.31 -10.22
CA THR A 114 -29.23 1.39 -10.36
C THR A 114 -29.87 0.15 -9.77
N HIS A 115 -30.60 0.35 -8.67
CA HIS A 115 -31.52 -0.63 -8.07
C HIS A 115 -32.40 -1.30 -9.13
N SER A 116 -32.32 -2.62 -9.24
CA SER A 116 -33.45 -3.45 -9.68
C SER A 116 -33.96 -4.24 -8.48
N LYS A 117 -35.01 -3.71 -7.85
CA LYS A 117 -35.89 -4.48 -6.96
C LYS A 117 -36.51 -5.61 -7.80
N VAL A 118 -36.09 -6.84 -7.55
CA VAL A 118 -36.84 -8.02 -7.98
C VAL A 118 -38.06 -8.12 -7.06
N GLN A 119 -39.21 -7.64 -7.54
CA GLN A 119 -40.51 -8.03 -6.99
C GLN A 119 -40.76 -9.48 -7.42
N ILE A 120 -40.69 -10.41 -6.46
CA ILE A 120 -41.18 -11.77 -6.65
C ILE A 120 -42.68 -11.72 -6.40
N SER A 121 -43.46 -12.05 -7.44
CA SER A 121 -44.89 -12.32 -7.37
C SER A 121 -45.14 -13.77 -6.97
#